data_AF-A0A9E1EBW2-F1
#
_entry.id   AF-A0A9E1EBW2-F1
#
_cell.length_a   1.000
_cell.length_b   1.000
_cell.length_c   1.000
_cell.angle_alpha   90.00
_cell.angle_beta   90.00
_cell.angle_gamma   90.00
#
_symmetry.space_group_name_H-M   'P 1'
#
loop_
_entity.id
_entity.type
_entity.pdbx_description
1 polymer ?
#
loop_
_entity_poly.entity_id
_entity_poly.type
_entity_poly.pdbx_seq_one_letter_code
_entity_poly.pdbx_strand_id
1 'polypeptide(L)'
;MNTKENILDAWIVVENLSEGSVDPGEQGMMTPDRETENWEEHFREFLQQNKEKEKFSDKAFQKSGIVLFLGIFDFDEVIDILKKKYNLEDTYEDRSKSKKFTAALFFDKDLQFLGNKFFYTMCGYIRNYGDFPKDIGEEERNLSDEIRGKFERERNKENGFHCVITWILKKYKADLSNFRYKFVRNLEKDAVNLHSFFIRDLEKAKKLDTENLKRYLKEDPGERVNLDSRKESSNFYPEIFEEILQPQNYPDGRFPGNSDYALAFMQQAATNIAINAPENMRSVNGPPGTGKTTLLRDIFAHMLVRQAAEICNRSDKYIQGELNYWEKAKIGVLPEAIARENIVVASSNNGAVQNIVRELP
;
A
#
# COMPACT_ATOMS: atom_id res chain seq x y z
N MET A 1 -18.39 20.28 -9.30
CA MET A 1 -17.75 19.33 -8.36
C MET A 1 -16.51 18.80 -9.06
N ASN A 2 -15.34 18.86 -8.42
CA ASN A 2 -14.10 18.39 -9.02
C ASN A 2 -14.02 16.86 -8.87
N THR A 3 -14.31 16.12 -9.94
CA THR A 3 -14.41 14.65 -9.93
C THR A 3 -13.10 14.01 -9.45
N LYS A 4 -11.95 14.51 -9.92
CA LYS A 4 -10.64 14.04 -9.46
C LYS A 4 -10.42 14.22 -7.96
N GLU A 5 -10.67 15.43 -7.44
CA GLU A 5 -10.47 15.69 -6.01
C GLU A 5 -11.34 14.76 -5.16
N ASN A 6 -12.62 14.60 -5.53
CA ASN A 6 -13.52 13.71 -4.82
C ASN A 6 -13.05 12.24 -4.84
N ILE A 7 -12.52 11.74 -5.97
CA ILE A 7 -12.02 10.36 -6.07
C ILE A 7 -10.76 10.19 -5.19
N LEU A 8 -9.81 11.13 -5.29
CA LEU A 8 -8.57 11.05 -4.54
C LEU A 8 -8.81 11.22 -3.03
N ASP A 9 -9.71 12.11 -2.63
CA ASP A 9 -10.10 12.27 -1.22
C ASP A 9 -10.77 11.01 -0.68
N ALA A 10 -11.65 10.37 -1.46
CA ALA A 10 -12.24 9.09 -1.08
C ALA A 10 -11.17 8.01 -0.89
N TRP A 11 -10.18 7.92 -1.79
CA TRP A 11 -9.07 6.97 -1.65
C TRP A 11 -8.20 7.26 -0.44
N ILE A 12 -7.89 8.53 -0.16
CA ILE A 12 -7.15 8.93 1.04
C ILE A 12 -7.91 8.52 2.30
N VAL A 13 -9.23 8.69 2.34
CA VAL A 13 -10.06 8.24 3.47
C VAL A 13 -10.00 6.72 3.63
N VAL A 14 -10.15 5.97 2.53
CA VAL A 14 -10.05 4.50 2.56
C VAL A 14 -8.68 4.05 3.06
N GLU A 15 -7.60 4.67 2.59
CA GLU A 15 -6.24 4.40 3.05
C GLU A 15 -6.10 4.65 4.55
N ASN A 16 -6.52 5.81 5.06
CA ASN A 16 -6.49 6.12 6.49
C ASN A 16 -7.33 5.14 7.34
N LEU A 17 -8.47 4.66 6.84
CA LEU A 17 -9.30 3.66 7.53
C LEU A 17 -8.64 2.26 7.52
N SER A 18 -7.83 1.97 6.49
CA SER A 18 -7.11 0.71 6.35
C SER A 18 -5.93 0.59 7.34
N GLU A 19 -5.37 1.71 7.78
CA GLU A 19 -4.30 1.77 8.77
C GLU A 19 -4.72 1.23 10.15
N GLY A 20 -3.75 1.05 11.04
CA GLY A 20 -4.02 0.74 12.45
C GLY A 20 -4.57 -0.65 12.71
N SER A 21 -4.34 -1.61 11.82
CA SER A 21 -4.67 -3.02 12.03
C SER A 21 -3.66 -3.67 12.98
N VAL A 22 -4.14 -4.51 13.89
CA VAL A 22 -3.31 -5.28 14.84
C VAL A 22 -3.90 -6.68 15.00
N ASP A 23 -3.05 -7.69 15.13
CA ASP A 23 -3.47 -9.02 15.58
C ASP A 23 -3.11 -9.16 17.08
N PRO A 24 -4.11 -9.19 17.99
CA PRO A 24 -3.83 -9.36 19.42
C PRO A 24 -3.19 -10.71 19.77
N GLY A 25 -3.28 -11.70 18.88
CA GLY A 25 -2.64 -13.01 19.00
C GLY A 25 -1.27 -13.11 18.32
N GLU A 26 -0.75 -12.00 17.77
CA GLU A 26 0.55 -11.98 17.12
C GLU A 26 1.67 -12.42 18.08
N GLN A 27 2.63 -13.20 17.58
CA GLN A 27 3.78 -13.63 18.36
C GLN A 27 4.53 -12.44 18.99
N GLY A 28 4.75 -12.50 20.30
CA GLY A 28 5.45 -11.48 21.06
C GLY A 28 4.56 -10.33 21.55
N MET A 29 3.28 -10.30 21.14
CA MET A 29 2.28 -9.42 21.72
C MET A 29 1.96 -9.88 23.15
N MET A 30 2.01 -8.95 24.10
CA MET A 30 1.76 -9.22 25.52
C MET A 30 0.42 -8.64 25.94
N THR A 31 -0.28 -9.41 26.78
CA THR A 31 -1.50 -8.99 27.48
C THR A 31 -1.14 -8.84 28.95
N PRO A 32 -1.49 -7.74 29.63
CA PRO A 32 -1.32 -7.67 31.07
C PRO A 32 -2.36 -8.54 31.78
N ASP A 33 -1.91 -9.39 32.70
CA ASP A 33 -2.75 -10.37 33.38
C ASP A 33 -3.56 -9.77 34.55
N ARG A 34 -3.13 -8.60 35.06
CA ARG A 34 -3.74 -7.88 36.18
C ARG A 34 -3.46 -6.39 36.07
N GLU A 35 -4.20 -5.58 36.83
CA GLU A 35 -3.86 -4.17 37.01
C GLU A 35 -2.43 -4.05 37.56
N THR A 36 -1.63 -3.21 36.90
CA THR A 36 -0.22 -3.05 37.20
C THR A 36 -0.05 -1.91 38.21
N GLU A 37 0.53 -2.22 39.37
CA GLU A 37 0.77 -1.23 40.43
C GLU A 37 1.76 -0.15 39.99
N ASN A 38 2.83 -0.53 39.26
CA ASN A 38 3.80 0.39 38.69
C ASN A 38 4.15 0.00 37.25
N TRP A 39 3.69 0.81 36.27
CA TRP A 39 3.93 0.54 34.86
C TRP A 39 5.40 0.71 34.47
N GLU A 40 6.13 1.56 35.18
CA GLU A 40 7.54 1.81 34.89
C GLU A 40 8.38 0.57 35.20
N GLU A 41 8.24 0.03 36.41
CA GLU A 41 8.93 -1.19 36.84
C GLU A 41 8.55 -2.36 35.94
N HIS A 42 7.25 -2.56 35.68
CA HIS A 42 6.76 -3.63 34.83
C HIS A 42 7.39 -3.60 33.42
N PHE A 43 7.45 -2.43 32.78
CA PHE A 43 8.05 -2.34 31.44
C PHE A 43 9.58 -2.43 31.47
N ARG A 44 10.25 -1.97 32.53
CA ARG A 44 11.71 -2.14 32.68
C ARG A 44 12.07 -3.62 32.84
N GLU A 45 11.33 -4.35 33.67
CA GLU A 45 11.49 -5.80 33.82
C GLU A 45 11.24 -6.53 32.50
N PHE A 46 10.15 -6.18 31.81
CA PHE A 46 9.83 -6.74 30.50
C PHE A 46 10.96 -6.53 29.47
N LEU A 47 11.50 -5.31 29.36
CA LEU A 47 12.60 -4.99 28.45
C LEU A 47 13.86 -5.82 28.79
N GLN A 48 14.20 -5.92 30.07
CA GLN A 48 15.37 -6.67 30.54
C GLN A 48 15.23 -8.18 30.30
N GLN A 49 14.05 -8.76 30.58
CA GLN A 49 13.76 -10.17 30.30
C GLN A 49 13.90 -10.49 28.80
N ASN A 50 13.43 -9.60 27.91
CA ASN A 50 13.59 -9.79 26.46
C ASN A 50 15.06 -9.66 26.03
N LYS A 51 15.82 -8.73 26.61
CA LYS A 51 17.26 -8.62 26.36
C LYS A 51 17.99 -9.93 26.65
N GLU A 52 17.70 -10.55 27.80
CA GLU A 52 18.33 -11.80 28.24
C GLU A 52 17.86 -13.00 27.40
N LYS A 53 16.54 -13.13 27.20
CA LYS A 53 15.93 -14.21 26.42
C LYS A 53 16.43 -14.25 24.98
N GLU A 54 16.55 -13.09 24.34
CA GLU A 54 17.02 -12.97 22.96
C GLU A 54 18.55 -12.79 22.85
N LYS A 55 19.29 -12.80 23.98
CA LYS A 55 20.75 -12.64 24.06
C LYS A 55 21.26 -11.39 23.32
N PHE A 56 20.58 -10.27 23.53
CA PHE A 56 20.94 -8.99 22.90
C PHE A 56 22.28 -8.47 23.41
N SER A 57 23.16 -8.07 22.48
CA SER A 57 24.33 -7.24 22.83
C SER A 57 23.88 -5.88 23.37
N ASP A 58 24.69 -5.24 24.21
CA ASP A 58 24.37 -3.91 24.73
C ASP A 58 24.14 -2.89 23.61
N LYS A 59 24.97 -2.92 22.56
CA LYS A 59 24.82 -2.04 21.40
C LYS A 59 23.50 -2.25 20.66
N ALA A 60 23.04 -3.49 20.53
CA ALA A 60 21.74 -3.78 19.92
C ALA A 60 20.58 -3.33 20.83
N PHE A 61 20.71 -3.56 22.14
CA PHE A 61 19.69 -3.18 23.12
C PHE A 61 19.46 -1.66 23.20
N GLN A 62 20.50 -0.84 22.95
CA GLN A 62 20.35 0.61 22.82
C GLN A 62 19.36 1.05 21.74
N LYS A 63 19.18 0.23 20.69
CA LYS A 63 18.22 0.52 19.61
C LYS A 63 16.83 -0.08 19.84
N SER A 64 16.66 -0.81 20.95
CA SER A 64 15.41 -1.50 21.26
C SER A 64 14.47 -0.61 22.07
N GLY A 65 13.24 -1.08 22.25
CA GLY A 65 12.23 -0.37 23.00
C GLY A 65 10.94 -1.18 23.12
N ILE A 66 9.86 -0.47 23.39
CA ILE A 66 8.54 -1.04 23.58
C ILE A 66 7.49 -0.21 22.83
N VAL A 67 6.52 -0.89 22.23
CA VAL A 67 5.32 -0.27 21.67
C VAL A 67 4.11 -0.67 22.52
N LEU A 68 3.25 0.30 22.81
CA LEU A 68 1.99 0.15 23.53
C LEU A 68 0.83 0.41 22.56
N PHE A 69 -0.06 -0.57 22.38
CA PHE A 69 -1.28 -0.45 21.59
C PHE A 69 -2.47 -0.20 22.51
N LEU A 70 -3.14 0.94 22.31
CA LEU A 70 -4.24 1.38 23.15
C LEU A 70 -5.59 1.17 22.48
N GLY A 71 -6.57 0.70 23.26
CA GLY A 71 -7.96 0.62 22.84
C GLY A 71 -8.10 -0.19 21.56
N ILE A 72 -7.83 -1.49 21.64
CA ILE A 72 -8.06 -2.42 20.55
C ILE A 72 -9.57 -2.72 20.42
N PHE A 73 -10.11 -2.67 19.20
CA PHE A 73 -11.54 -2.85 18.92
C PHE A 73 -11.79 -3.53 17.58
N ASP A 74 -13.02 -4.00 17.35
CA ASP A 74 -13.43 -4.54 16.05
C ASP A 74 -13.65 -3.42 15.04
N PHE A 75 -13.11 -3.54 13.83
CA PHE A 75 -13.29 -2.52 12.80
C PHE A 75 -14.78 -2.24 12.50
N ASP A 76 -15.63 -3.25 12.67
CA ASP A 76 -17.09 -3.14 12.56
C ASP A 76 -17.69 -2.04 13.45
N GLU A 77 -17.10 -1.75 14.63
CA GLU A 77 -17.55 -0.64 15.48
C GLU A 77 -17.49 0.70 14.74
N VAL A 78 -16.44 0.93 13.95
CA VAL A 78 -16.27 2.17 13.16
C VAL A 78 -17.24 2.20 11.99
N ILE A 79 -17.42 1.07 11.30
CA ILE A 79 -18.38 0.95 10.20
C ILE A 79 -19.79 1.26 10.69
N ASP A 80 -20.20 0.69 11.82
CA ASP A 80 -21.54 0.92 12.39
C ASP A 80 -21.74 2.39 12.80
N ILE A 81 -20.71 3.05 13.37
CA ILE A 81 -20.72 4.49 13.67
C ILE A 81 -20.95 5.32 12.41
N LEU A 82 -20.17 5.06 11.35
CA LEU A 82 -20.26 5.81 10.10
C LEU A 82 -21.59 5.57 9.38
N LYS A 83 -22.07 4.32 9.33
CA LYS A 83 -23.37 3.98 8.76
C LYS A 83 -24.50 4.73 9.45
N LYS A 84 -24.52 4.72 10.78
CA LYS A 84 -25.53 5.44 11.57
C LYS A 84 -25.47 6.95 11.33
N LYS A 85 -24.27 7.52 11.24
CA LYS A 85 -24.08 8.95 11.04
C LYS A 85 -24.55 9.44 9.68
N TYR A 86 -24.21 8.69 8.62
CA TYR A 86 -24.50 9.07 7.23
C TYR A 86 -25.76 8.41 6.68
N ASN A 87 -26.51 7.69 7.52
CA ASN A 87 -27.74 6.99 7.14
C ASN A 87 -27.54 6.06 5.93
N LEU A 88 -26.49 5.23 5.98
CA LEU A 88 -26.12 4.30 4.92
C LEU A 88 -26.83 2.95 5.11
N GLU A 89 -27.26 2.33 4.02
CA GLU A 89 -27.86 0.99 4.04
C GLU A 89 -26.83 -0.10 4.37
N ASP A 90 -27.31 -1.20 4.94
CA ASP A 90 -26.50 -2.41 5.09
C ASP A 90 -26.32 -3.07 3.72
N THR A 91 -25.17 -2.83 3.10
CA THR A 91 -24.72 -3.61 1.95
C THR A 91 -24.22 -4.98 2.43
N TYR A 92 -24.53 -6.03 1.65
CA TYR A 92 -23.95 -7.36 1.80
C TYR A 92 -22.47 -7.30 1.41
N GLU A 93 -21.63 -6.80 2.31
CA GLU A 93 -20.18 -6.87 2.19
C GLU A 93 -19.64 -7.80 3.29
N ASP A 94 -18.70 -8.66 2.89
CA ASP A 94 -17.95 -9.52 3.82
C ASP A 94 -17.25 -8.60 4.83
N ARG A 95 -17.83 -8.49 6.04
CA ARG A 95 -17.29 -7.64 7.11
C ARG A 95 -15.90 -8.14 7.47
N SER A 96 -14.89 -7.29 7.32
CA SER A 96 -13.52 -7.65 7.68
C SER A 96 -13.46 -7.87 9.19
N LYS A 97 -13.12 -9.09 9.64
CA LYS A 97 -12.89 -9.39 11.07
C LYS A 97 -11.54 -8.85 11.56
N SER A 98 -11.14 -7.67 11.08
CA SER A 98 -9.88 -7.04 11.47
C SER A 98 -10.04 -6.31 12.80
N LYS A 99 -9.05 -6.46 13.67
CA LYS A 99 -8.94 -5.67 14.89
C LYS A 99 -8.15 -4.40 14.59
N LYS A 100 -8.64 -3.27 15.07
CA LYS A 100 -7.99 -1.95 15.01
C LYS A 100 -7.53 -1.53 16.40
N PHE A 101 -6.66 -0.54 16.49
CA PHE A 101 -6.32 0.11 17.76
C PHE A 101 -6.50 1.63 17.65
N THR A 102 -6.68 2.30 18.78
CA THR A 102 -6.86 3.76 18.85
C THR A 102 -5.55 4.50 18.64
N ALA A 103 -4.50 4.13 19.38
CA ALA A 103 -3.18 4.77 19.26
C ALA A 103 -2.05 3.78 19.58
N ALA A 104 -0.87 4.02 19.00
CA ALA A 104 0.36 3.31 19.31
C ALA A 104 1.41 4.28 19.88
N LEU A 105 1.93 3.97 21.06
CA LEU A 105 2.96 4.76 21.73
C LEU A 105 4.27 3.98 21.75
N PHE A 106 5.34 4.63 21.31
CA PHE A 106 6.67 4.04 21.29
C PHE A 106 7.54 4.65 22.37
N PHE A 107 8.31 3.80 23.04
CA PHE A 107 9.28 4.19 24.03
C PHE A 107 10.62 3.50 23.73
N ASP A 108 11.73 4.20 24.00
CA ASP A 108 13.05 3.58 23.97
C ASP A 108 13.28 2.66 25.17
N LYS A 109 14.47 2.03 25.22
CA LYS A 109 14.85 1.16 26.33
C LYS A 109 14.88 1.83 27.71
N ASP A 110 14.97 3.16 27.76
CA ASP A 110 14.96 3.95 28.99
C ASP A 110 13.57 4.47 29.34
N LEU A 111 12.56 4.02 28.59
CA LEU A 111 11.16 4.44 28.67
C LEU A 111 10.95 5.93 28.34
N GLN A 112 11.80 6.53 27.50
CA GLN A 112 11.56 7.86 26.96
C GLN A 112 10.57 7.77 25.80
N PHE A 113 9.53 8.61 25.83
CA PHE A 113 8.48 8.66 24.82
C PHE A 113 9.03 9.18 23.48
N LEU A 114 8.76 8.45 22.40
CA LEU A 114 9.18 8.78 21.04
C LEU A 114 8.02 9.39 20.25
N GLY A 115 7.75 10.69 20.49
CA GLY A 115 6.61 11.38 19.88
C GLY A 115 6.63 11.43 18.34
N ASN A 116 7.80 11.35 17.72
CA ASN A 116 7.91 11.25 16.25
C ASN A 116 7.52 9.88 15.68
N LYS A 117 7.30 8.88 16.53
CA LYS A 117 6.81 7.54 16.18
C LYS A 117 5.40 7.30 16.73
N PHE A 118 4.84 8.26 17.46
CA PHE A 118 3.46 8.18 17.91
C PHE A 118 2.54 8.04 16.71
N PHE A 119 1.53 7.19 16.83
CA PHE A 119 0.56 6.99 15.77
C PHE A 119 -0.85 7.02 16.35
N TYR A 120 -1.69 7.90 15.82
CA TYR A 120 -3.09 8.04 16.21
C TYR A 120 -3.99 7.72 15.02
N THR A 121 -4.81 6.68 15.18
CA THR A 121 -5.53 6.13 14.03
C THR A 121 -6.80 6.93 13.74
N MET A 122 -7.11 7.07 12.45
CA MET A 122 -8.39 7.61 11.98
C MET A 122 -9.57 6.85 12.61
N CYS A 123 -9.48 5.52 12.64
CA CYS A 123 -10.47 4.65 13.28
C CYS A 123 -10.65 4.95 14.78
N GLY A 124 -9.54 5.17 15.50
CA GLY A 124 -9.54 5.55 16.90
C GLY A 124 -10.19 6.90 17.15
N TYR A 125 -9.96 7.87 16.28
CA TYR A 125 -10.64 9.17 16.31
C TYR A 125 -12.15 9.00 16.09
N ILE A 126 -12.56 8.33 15.02
CA ILE A 126 -13.98 8.11 14.71
C ILE A 126 -14.69 7.38 15.84
N ARG A 127 -14.05 6.37 16.44
CA ARG A 127 -14.61 5.64 17.59
C ARG A 127 -14.85 6.55 18.81
N ASN A 128 -13.99 7.53 19.05
CA ASN A 128 -14.09 8.41 20.21
C ASN A 128 -15.04 9.59 19.99
N TYR A 129 -15.09 10.13 18.78
CA TYR A 129 -15.80 11.39 18.48
C TYR A 129 -17.03 11.20 17.58
N GLY A 130 -17.19 10.02 16.98
CA GLY A 130 -18.31 9.71 16.09
C GLY A 130 -18.26 10.46 14.76
N ASP A 131 -17.10 10.94 14.31
CA ASP A 131 -16.93 11.60 13.00
C ASP A 131 -15.49 11.49 12.50
N PHE A 132 -15.29 11.80 11.22
CA PHE A 132 -13.97 12.08 10.68
C PHE A 132 -13.38 13.37 11.30
N PRO A 133 -12.08 13.39 11.58
CA PRO A 133 -11.35 14.62 11.91
C PRO A 133 -11.27 15.52 10.68
N LYS A 134 -11.03 16.81 10.89
CA LYS A 134 -10.72 17.73 9.79
C LYS A 134 -9.37 17.41 9.15
N ASP A 135 -8.37 17.12 9.99
CA ASP A 135 -7.03 16.70 9.59
C ASP A 135 -6.49 15.74 10.65
N ILE A 136 -6.41 14.44 10.33
CA ILE A 136 -5.91 13.42 11.26
C ILE A 136 -4.46 13.66 11.66
N GLY A 137 -3.64 14.22 10.78
CA GLY A 137 -2.25 14.53 11.07
C GLY A 137 -2.10 15.70 12.03
N GLU A 138 -3.02 16.67 12.01
CA GLU A 138 -3.10 17.71 13.04
C GLU A 138 -3.50 17.14 14.40
N GLU A 139 -4.56 16.31 14.43
CA GLU A 139 -5.02 15.66 15.66
C GLU A 139 -3.94 14.77 16.29
N GLU A 140 -3.20 14.01 15.48
CA GLU A 140 -2.07 13.19 15.93
C GLU A 140 -0.94 14.04 16.54
N ARG A 141 -0.53 15.12 15.87
CA ARG A 141 0.52 16.02 16.37
C ARG A 141 0.12 16.67 17.69
N ASN A 142 -1.09 17.22 17.76
CA ASN A 142 -1.62 17.86 18.97
C ASN A 142 -1.62 16.90 20.16
N LEU A 143 -2.04 15.65 19.92
CA LEU A 143 -2.08 14.63 20.95
C LEU A 143 -0.68 14.15 21.37
N SER A 144 0.22 13.94 20.42
CA SER A 144 1.63 13.63 20.70
C SER A 144 2.27 14.70 21.59
N ASP A 145 2.02 15.97 21.28
CA ASP A 145 2.54 17.12 22.03
C ASP A 145 1.96 17.19 23.45
N GLU A 146 0.66 16.90 23.61
CA GLU A 146 0.01 16.79 24.92
C GLU A 146 0.63 15.68 25.79
N ILE A 147 0.84 14.50 25.20
CA ILE A 147 1.44 13.33 25.88
C ILE A 147 2.87 13.66 26.29
N ARG A 148 3.68 14.20 25.37
CA ARG A 148 5.07 14.62 25.64
C ARG A 148 5.12 15.64 26.77
N GLY A 149 4.30 16.68 26.71
CA GLY A 149 4.24 17.71 27.75
C GLY A 149 3.77 17.18 29.11
N LYS A 150 3.04 16.06 29.16
CA LYS A 150 2.71 15.37 30.42
C LYS A 150 3.90 14.56 30.96
N PHE A 151 4.59 13.80 30.12
CA PHE A 151 5.82 13.12 30.54
C PHE A 151 6.87 14.10 31.07
N GLU A 152 7.04 15.25 30.41
CA GLU A 152 7.98 16.29 30.87
C GLU A 152 7.59 16.87 32.25
N ARG A 153 6.30 17.14 32.49
CA ARG A 153 5.80 17.68 33.77
C ARG A 153 5.88 16.68 34.92
N GLU A 154 5.72 15.40 34.64
CA GLU A 154 5.72 14.34 35.65
C GLU A 154 7.11 13.69 35.85
N ARG A 155 8.11 13.99 35.00
CA ARG A 155 9.41 13.30 34.95
C ARG A 155 10.14 13.15 36.29
N ASN A 156 10.07 14.15 37.16
CA ASN A 156 10.79 14.18 38.44
C ASN A 156 9.91 13.83 39.64
N LYS A 157 8.64 13.46 39.41
CA LYS A 157 7.73 13.07 40.48
C LYS A 157 7.81 11.57 40.70
N GLU A 158 7.59 11.17 41.95
CA GLU A 158 7.43 9.76 42.29
C GLU A 158 6.28 9.15 41.48
N ASN A 159 6.52 7.99 40.85
CA ASN A 159 5.58 7.31 39.97
C ASN A 159 5.08 8.13 38.77
N GLY A 160 5.83 9.15 38.34
CA GLY A 160 5.45 10.04 37.24
C GLY A 160 5.09 9.30 35.94
N PHE A 161 5.90 8.32 35.54
CA PHE A 161 5.62 7.49 34.36
C PHE A 161 4.31 6.71 34.50
N HIS A 162 4.11 6.03 35.64
CA HIS A 162 2.87 5.30 35.93
C HIS A 162 1.65 6.24 35.88
N CYS A 163 1.72 7.43 36.47
CA CYS A 163 0.64 8.41 36.44
C CYS A 163 0.25 8.82 35.01
N VAL A 164 1.24 9.04 34.13
CA VAL A 164 0.97 9.39 32.73
C VAL A 164 0.37 8.21 31.98
N ILE A 165 0.90 7.00 32.11
CA ILE A 165 0.33 5.80 31.47
C ILE A 165 -1.11 5.56 31.92
N THR A 166 -1.38 5.61 33.23
CA THR A 166 -2.73 5.44 33.78
C THR A 166 -3.69 6.53 33.28
N TRP A 167 -3.23 7.78 33.13
CA TRP A 167 -4.02 8.84 32.51
C TRP A 167 -4.36 8.55 31.05
N ILE A 168 -3.39 8.08 30.26
CA ILE A 168 -3.57 7.71 28.85
C ILE A 168 -4.57 6.56 28.72
N LEU A 169 -4.41 5.50 29.53
CA LEU A 169 -5.32 4.36 29.54
C LEU A 169 -6.76 4.80 29.85
N LYS A 170 -6.95 5.65 30.86
CA LYS A 170 -8.27 6.23 31.17
C LYS A 170 -8.83 7.08 30.04
N LYS A 171 -8.02 7.95 29.43
CA LYS A 171 -8.45 8.84 28.33
C LYS A 171 -9.02 8.05 27.15
N TYR A 172 -8.41 6.90 26.83
CA TYR A 172 -8.82 6.07 25.69
C TYR A 172 -9.66 4.85 26.07
N LYS A 173 -10.20 4.82 27.30
CA LYS A 173 -10.99 3.70 27.83
C LYS A 173 -10.29 2.36 27.59
N ALA A 174 -8.98 2.36 27.74
CA ALA A 174 -8.16 1.19 27.58
C ALA A 174 -8.07 0.44 28.92
N ASP A 175 -8.37 -0.84 28.88
CA ASP A 175 -8.32 -1.78 29.99
C ASP A 175 -7.53 -3.04 29.58
N LEU A 176 -7.42 -4.02 30.48
CA LEU A 176 -6.67 -5.25 30.24
C LEU A 176 -7.15 -6.03 28.99
N SER A 177 -8.43 -5.91 28.63
CA SER A 177 -9.00 -6.62 27.48
C SER A 177 -8.53 -6.05 26.14
N ASN A 178 -8.27 -4.74 26.08
CA ASN A 178 -8.02 -4.00 24.84
C ASN A 178 -6.69 -3.23 24.82
N PHE A 179 -5.82 -3.47 25.80
CA PHE A 179 -4.46 -2.94 25.86
C PHE A 179 -3.43 -4.04 25.59
N ARG A 180 -2.48 -3.79 24.69
CA ARG A 180 -1.38 -4.72 24.40
C ARG A 180 -0.06 -3.98 24.32
N TYR A 181 1.03 -4.69 24.55
CA TYR A 181 2.38 -4.14 24.37
C TYR A 181 3.33 -5.18 23.78
N LYS A 182 4.36 -4.71 23.09
CA LYS A 182 5.31 -5.58 22.39
C LYS A 182 6.71 -5.03 22.45
N PHE A 183 7.69 -5.92 22.55
CA PHE A 183 9.10 -5.57 22.45
C PHE A 183 9.46 -5.22 21.00
N VAL A 184 10.14 -4.09 20.81
CA VAL A 184 10.63 -3.65 19.50
C VAL A 184 12.14 -3.81 19.49
N ARG A 185 12.65 -4.73 18.66
CA ARG A 185 14.07 -5.08 18.61
C ARG A 185 14.93 -3.92 18.10
N ASN A 186 14.45 -3.22 17.08
CA ASN A 186 15.10 -2.04 16.52
C ASN A 186 14.07 -0.97 16.15
N LEU A 187 14.01 0.11 16.91
CA LEU A 187 13.07 1.20 16.68
C LEU A 187 13.29 1.94 15.35
N GLU A 188 14.44 1.80 14.68
CA GLU A 188 14.68 2.42 13.37
C GLU A 188 14.22 1.53 12.22
N LYS A 189 14.26 0.19 12.39
CA LYS A 189 13.97 -0.78 11.32
C LYS A 189 12.63 -1.51 11.49
N ASP A 190 12.29 -1.84 12.74
CA ASP A 190 11.16 -2.69 13.09
C ASP A 190 9.95 -1.88 13.59
N ALA A 191 10.16 -0.59 13.93
CA ALA A 191 9.03 0.31 14.09
C ALA A 191 8.38 0.51 12.72
N VAL A 192 7.37 -0.32 12.45
CA VAL A 192 6.54 -0.26 11.25
C VAL A 192 6.13 1.19 11.03
N ASN A 193 6.34 1.70 9.83
CA ASN A 193 5.72 2.96 9.44
C ASN A 193 4.21 2.67 9.37
N LEU A 194 3.49 3.01 10.43
CA LEU A 194 2.08 2.67 10.60
C LEU A 194 1.18 3.49 9.66
N HIS A 195 1.72 4.56 9.09
CA HIS A 195 1.09 5.34 8.04
C HIS A 195 1.17 4.63 6.69
N SER A 196 0.09 4.73 5.92
CA SER A 196 0.00 4.25 4.55
C SER A 196 1.08 4.91 3.70
N PHE A 197 1.77 4.05 2.93
CA PHE A 197 2.75 4.47 1.95
C PHE A 197 2.11 5.31 0.84
N PHE A 198 0.82 5.10 0.54
CA PHE A 198 0.14 5.69 -0.61
C PHE A 198 -0.38 7.11 -0.37
N ILE A 199 -0.67 7.49 0.89
CA ILE A 199 -1.29 8.79 1.19
C ILE A 199 -0.48 9.96 0.62
N ARG A 200 0.85 9.93 0.75
CA ARG A 200 1.72 11.00 0.21
C ARG A 200 1.63 11.10 -1.31
N ASP A 201 1.55 9.97 -2.00
CA ASP A 201 1.44 9.93 -3.45
C ASP A 201 0.04 10.36 -3.93
N LEU A 202 -1.01 10.02 -3.19
CA LEU A 202 -2.38 10.47 -3.45
C LEU A 202 -2.50 12.00 -3.26
N GLU A 203 -1.93 12.55 -2.19
CA GLU A 203 -1.86 13.99 -1.96
C GLU A 203 -1.05 14.72 -3.04
N LYS A 204 0.02 14.09 -3.52
CA LYS A 204 0.79 14.60 -4.66
C LYS A 204 -0.07 14.56 -5.94
N ALA A 205 -0.82 13.49 -6.19
CA ALA A 205 -1.68 13.35 -7.36
C ALA A 205 -2.75 14.44 -7.45
N LYS A 206 -3.30 14.90 -6.31
CA LYS A 206 -4.25 16.04 -6.27
C LYS A 206 -3.66 17.28 -6.95
N LYS A 207 -2.37 17.55 -6.72
CA LYS A 207 -1.65 18.73 -7.23
C LYS A 207 -1.11 18.56 -8.65
N LEU A 208 -1.09 17.34 -9.19
CA LEU A 208 -0.55 17.06 -10.52
C LEU A 208 -1.62 17.22 -11.60
N ASP A 209 -1.29 17.92 -12.68
CA ASP A 209 -2.17 18.04 -13.85
C ASP A 209 -1.53 17.33 -15.05
N THR A 210 -1.67 16.01 -15.12
CA THR A 210 -1.13 15.19 -16.21
C THR A 210 -2.24 14.49 -16.97
N GLU A 211 -2.07 14.35 -18.28
CA GLU A 211 -3.07 13.71 -19.14
C GLU A 211 -3.31 12.24 -18.76
N ASN A 212 -2.25 11.52 -18.37
CA ASN A 212 -2.36 10.15 -17.87
C ASN A 212 -3.22 10.05 -16.60
N LEU A 213 -3.09 11.00 -15.66
CA LEU A 213 -3.88 10.99 -14.43
C LEU A 213 -5.35 11.32 -14.71
N LYS A 214 -5.61 12.34 -15.55
CA LYS A 214 -6.97 12.70 -16.01
C LYS A 214 -7.67 11.52 -16.65
N ARG A 215 -6.96 10.82 -17.54
CA ARG A 215 -7.45 9.63 -18.24
C ARG A 215 -7.74 8.48 -17.28
N TYR A 216 -6.84 8.21 -16.33
CA TYR A 216 -7.03 7.15 -15.33
C TYR A 216 -8.25 7.39 -14.44
N LEU A 217 -8.44 8.65 -14.01
CA LEU A 217 -9.57 9.06 -13.17
C LEU A 217 -10.86 9.33 -13.96
N LYS A 218 -10.85 9.08 -15.28
CA LYS A 218 -11.99 9.26 -16.19
C LYS A 218 -12.54 10.69 -16.22
N GLU A 219 -11.68 11.70 -16.07
CA GLU A 219 -12.10 13.09 -16.29
C GLU A 219 -12.41 13.38 -17.77
N ASP A 220 -11.85 12.56 -18.67
CA ASP A 220 -12.16 12.55 -20.11
C ASP A 220 -12.19 11.09 -20.64
N PRO A 221 -13.32 10.38 -20.50
CA PRO A 221 -13.38 8.96 -20.84
C PRO A 221 -13.40 8.69 -22.35
N GLY A 222 -13.45 9.73 -23.20
CA GLY A 222 -13.72 9.58 -24.63
C GLY A 222 -15.03 8.83 -24.91
N GLU A 223 -15.22 8.40 -26.15
CA GLU A 223 -16.33 7.52 -26.50
C GLU A 223 -16.03 6.09 -26.02
N ARG A 224 -16.88 5.57 -25.12
CA ARG A 224 -16.75 4.20 -24.64
C ARG A 224 -17.30 3.24 -25.69
N VAL A 225 -16.42 2.42 -26.25
CA VAL A 225 -16.85 1.33 -27.14
C VAL A 225 -17.09 0.05 -26.35
N ASN A 226 -18.25 -0.59 -26.58
CA ASN A 226 -18.63 -1.83 -25.92
C ASN A 226 -18.18 -3.04 -26.74
N LEU A 227 -17.22 -3.80 -26.22
CA LEU A 227 -16.72 -5.02 -26.84
C LEU A 227 -17.45 -6.27 -26.29
N ASP A 228 -18.79 -6.26 -26.34
CA ASP A 228 -19.58 -7.44 -25.95
C ASP A 228 -19.47 -8.49 -27.07
N SER A 229 -18.85 -9.62 -26.79
CA SER A 229 -18.61 -10.69 -27.77
C SER A 229 -19.73 -11.72 -27.85
N ARG A 230 -20.81 -11.57 -27.06
CA ARG A 230 -21.93 -12.52 -27.03
C ARG A 230 -22.89 -12.23 -28.18
N LYS A 231 -23.04 -13.17 -29.11
CA LYS A 231 -23.83 -13.00 -30.35
C LYS A 231 -25.30 -12.62 -30.10
N GLU A 232 -25.85 -13.04 -28.98
CA GLU A 232 -27.24 -12.82 -28.58
C GLU A 232 -27.45 -11.48 -27.86
N SER A 233 -26.37 -10.75 -27.55
CA SER A 233 -26.45 -9.45 -26.87
C SER A 233 -26.89 -8.37 -27.83
N SER A 234 -27.75 -7.45 -27.37
CA SER A 234 -28.08 -6.22 -28.10
C SER A 234 -26.88 -5.28 -28.28
N ASN A 235 -25.79 -5.51 -27.53
CA ASN A 235 -24.53 -4.77 -27.67
C ASN A 235 -23.49 -5.52 -28.51
N PHE A 236 -23.86 -6.65 -29.13
CA PHE A 236 -22.93 -7.37 -30.00
C PHE A 236 -22.61 -6.53 -31.23
N TYR A 237 -21.34 -6.17 -31.37
CA TYR A 237 -20.86 -5.39 -32.51
C TYR A 237 -19.73 -6.18 -33.19
N PRO A 238 -20.02 -6.97 -34.25
CA PRO A 238 -19.01 -7.83 -34.88
C PRO A 238 -17.95 -7.04 -35.68
N GLU A 239 -18.35 -5.93 -36.32
CA GLU A 239 -17.47 -5.18 -37.22
C GLU A 239 -16.22 -4.65 -36.49
N ILE A 240 -16.35 -4.19 -35.24
CA ILE A 240 -15.19 -3.77 -34.46
C ILE A 240 -14.21 -4.90 -34.18
N PHE A 241 -14.69 -6.14 -34.02
CA PHE A 241 -13.81 -7.29 -33.85
C PHE A 241 -13.09 -7.63 -35.15
N GLU A 242 -13.75 -7.48 -36.29
CA GLU A 242 -13.12 -7.66 -37.60
C GLU A 242 -11.98 -6.66 -37.80
N GLU A 243 -12.16 -5.40 -37.38
CA GLU A 243 -11.10 -4.39 -37.37
C GLU A 243 -9.96 -4.75 -36.41
N ILE A 244 -10.27 -5.09 -35.16
CA ILE A 244 -9.26 -5.43 -34.14
C ILE A 244 -8.44 -6.66 -34.54
N LEU A 245 -9.06 -7.65 -35.19
CA LEU A 245 -8.46 -8.95 -35.50
C LEU A 245 -7.91 -9.04 -36.92
N GLN A 246 -7.74 -7.92 -37.63
CA GLN A 246 -7.03 -7.92 -38.91
C GLN A 246 -5.58 -8.42 -38.71
N PRO A 247 -5.02 -9.22 -39.65
CA PRO A 247 -3.65 -9.74 -39.54
C PRO A 247 -2.57 -8.67 -39.28
N GLN A 248 -2.75 -7.47 -39.81
CA GLN A 248 -1.84 -6.33 -39.60
C GLN A 248 -1.78 -5.84 -38.14
N ASN A 249 -2.79 -6.17 -37.33
CA ASN A 249 -2.88 -5.77 -35.92
C ASN A 249 -2.34 -6.85 -34.97
N TYR A 250 -1.85 -7.98 -35.48
CA TYR A 250 -1.25 -9.02 -34.65
C TYR A 250 0.16 -8.64 -34.19
N PRO A 251 0.64 -9.17 -33.05
CA PRO A 251 1.98 -8.87 -32.59
C PRO A 251 3.06 -9.45 -33.51
N ASP A 252 4.11 -8.66 -33.77
CA ASP A 252 5.32 -9.06 -34.53
C ASP A 252 6.02 -10.33 -34.00
N GLY A 253 5.80 -10.69 -32.74
CA GLY A 253 6.40 -11.84 -32.08
C GLY A 253 5.37 -12.61 -31.26
N ARG A 254 5.51 -13.94 -31.22
CA ARG A 254 4.76 -14.83 -30.34
C ARG A 254 5.72 -15.48 -29.35
N PHE A 255 5.27 -15.67 -28.11
CA PHE A 255 6.06 -16.40 -27.14
C PHE A 255 6.32 -17.85 -27.60
N PRO A 256 7.55 -18.39 -27.46
CA PRO A 256 7.86 -19.77 -27.83
C PRO A 256 7.13 -20.73 -26.88
N GLY A 257 5.97 -21.22 -27.31
CA GLY A 257 5.13 -22.17 -26.59
C GLY A 257 4.43 -23.13 -27.54
N ASN A 258 3.68 -24.10 -27.01
CA ASN A 258 2.90 -25.01 -27.85
C ASN A 258 1.86 -24.19 -28.64
N SER A 259 1.86 -24.35 -29.96
CA SER A 259 0.97 -23.66 -30.89
C SER A 259 -0.50 -23.88 -30.58
N ASP A 260 -0.84 -25.03 -30.01
CA ASP A 260 -2.21 -25.42 -29.64
C ASP A 260 -2.77 -24.58 -28.48
N TYR A 261 -1.92 -23.90 -27.72
CA TYR A 261 -2.31 -22.96 -26.66
C TYR A 261 -2.23 -21.52 -27.18
N ALA A 262 -2.95 -21.22 -28.26
CA ALA A 262 -3.13 -19.84 -28.74
C ALA A 262 -3.98 -19.02 -27.75
N LEU A 263 -3.86 -17.69 -27.84
CA LEU A 263 -4.71 -16.79 -27.07
C LEU A 263 -6.18 -17.03 -27.40
N ALA A 264 -7.01 -17.07 -26.37
CA ALA A 264 -8.46 -17.07 -26.54
C ALA A 264 -8.92 -15.76 -27.22
N PHE A 265 -10.09 -15.79 -27.86
CA PHE A 265 -10.63 -14.66 -28.64
C PHE A 265 -10.49 -13.29 -27.96
N MET A 266 -10.97 -13.14 -26.73
CA MET A 266 -10.89 -11.87 -26.00
C MET A 266 -9.48 -11.51 -25.53
N GLN A 267 -8.61 -12.50 -25.32
CA GLN A 267 -7.21 -12.26 -25.01
C GLN A 267 -6.47 -11.73 -26.25
N GLN A 268 -6.74 -12.30 -27.43
CA GLN A 268 -6.17 -11.82 -28.68
C GLN A 268 -6.66 -10.39 -28.98
N ALA A 269 -7.96 -10.12 -28.83
CA ALA A 269 -8.50 -8.78 -29.00
C ALA A 269 -7.83 -7.77 -28.04
N ALA A 270 -7.71 -8.11 -26.75
CA ALA A 270 -7.02 -7.26 -25.78
C ALA A 270 -5.52 -7.05 -26.11
N THR A 271 -4.85 -8.08 -26.63
CA THR A 271 -3.45 -8.00 -27.06
C THR A 271 -3.29 -7.06 -28.26
N ASN A 272 -4.10 -7.25 -29.30
CA ASN A 272 -4.07 -6.39 -30.50
C ASN A 272 -4.38 -4.94 -30.16
N ILE A 273 -5.36 -4.68 -29.28
CA ILE A 273 -5.64 -3.32 -28.79
C ILE A 273 -4.42 -2.78 -28.04
N ALA A 274 -3.81 -3.56 -27.15
CA ALA A 274 -2.70 -3.09 -26.31
C ALA A 274 -1.47 -2.65 -27.12
N ILE A 275 -1.15 -3.34 -28.21
CA ILE A 275 0.04 -3.05 -29.03
C ILE A 275 -0.18 -1.97 -30.10
N ASN A 276 -1.41 -1.78 -30.58
CA ASN A 276 -1.70 -0.85 -31.69
C ASN A 276 -2.30 0.48 -31.25
N ALA A 277 -2.94 0.53 -30.08
CA ALA A 277 -3.72 1.70 -29.71
C ALA A 277 -2.80 2.87 -29.31
N PRO A 278 -3.10 4.11 -29.74
CA PRO A 278 -2.16 5.25 -29.72
C PRO A 278 -1.79 5.77 -28.32
N GLU A 279 -2.46 5.26 -27.29
CA GLU A 279 -2.45 5.82 -25.95
C GLU A 279 -1.60 4.99 -24.99
N ASN A 280 -0.86 5.68 -24.12
CA ASN A 280 0.24 5.11 -23.35
C ASN A 280 -0.19 4.38 -22.06
N MET A 281 -1.50 4.20 -21.84
CA MET A 281 -2.04 3.54 -20.65
C MET A 281 -3.19 2.62 -21.01
N ARG A 282 -3.11 1.37 -20.54
CA ARG A 282 -4.13 0.34 -20.72
C ARG A 282 -4.40 -0.37 -19.40
N SER A 283 -5.64 -0.78 -19.23
CA SER A 283 -6.06 -1.67 -18.15
C SER A 283 -6.73 -2.88 -18.76
N VAL A 284 -6.32 -4.06 -18.32
CA VAL A 284 -6.94 -5.34 -18.69
C VAL A 284 -7.45 -5.96 -17.41
N ASN A 285 -8.77 -6.11 -17.31
CA ASN A 285 -9.39 -6.86 -16.22
C ASN A 285 -9.69 -8.28 -16.70
N GLY A 286 -9.28 -9.27 -15.91
CA GLY A 286 -9.55 -10.67 -16.18
C GLY A 286 -9.87 -11.41 -14.88
N PRO A 287 -11.04 -12.06 -14.76
CA PRO A 287 -11.35 -12.94 -13.63
C PRO A 287 -10.27 -14.00 -13.34
N PRO A 288 -10.26 -14.62 -12.15
CA PRO A 288 -9.35 -15.73 -11.87
C PRO A 288 -9.41 -16.82 -12.96
N GLY A 289 -8.24 -17.34 -13.39
CA GLY A 289 -8.15 -18.37 -14.43
C GLY A 289 -8.25 -17.90 -15.89
N THR A 290 -8.44 -16.60 -16.16
CA THR A 290 -8.57 -16.07 -17.53
C THR A 290 -7.25 -15.82 -18.27
N GLY A 291 -6.14 -16.43 -17.83
CA GLY A 291 -4.87 -16.41 -18.55
C GLY A 291 -4.22 -15.02 -18.75
N LYS A 292 -4.36 -14.10 -17.79
CA LYS A 292 -3.73 -12.76 -17.84
C LYS A 292 -2.21 -12.83 -18.09
N THR A 293 -1.52 -13.78 -17.47
CA THR A 293 -0.09 -13.98 -17.69
C THR A 293 0.21 -14.46 -19.11
N THR A 294 -0.65 -15.29 -19.70
CA THR A 294 -0.54 -15.74 -21.10
C THR A 294 -0.63 -14.56 -22.06
N LEU A 295 -1.56 -13.62 -21.82
CA LEU A 295 -1.65 -12.38 -22.59
C LEU A 295 -0.37 -11.54 -22.51
N LEU A 296 0.22 -11.43 -21.31
CA LEU A 296 1.47 -10.66 -21.13
C LEU A 296 2.66 -11.28 -21.89
N ARG A 297 2.72 -12.61 -22.03
CA ARG A 297 3.81 -13.29 -22.75
C ARG A 297 3.91 -12.83 -24.20
N ASP A 298 2.79 -12.71 -24.90
CA ASP A 298 2.79 -12.29 -26.31
C ASP A 298 3.06 -10.79 -26.45
N ILE A 299 2.64 -9.95 -25.49
CA ILE A 299 3.04 -8.53 -25.45
C ILE A 299 4.56 -8.41 -25.27
N PHE A 300 5.19 -9.19 -24.39
CA PHE A 300 6.64 -9.14 -24.22
C PHE A 300 7.38 -9.69 -25.44
N ALA A 301 6.88 -10.77 -26.05
CA ALA A 301 7.47 -11.29 -27.28
C ALA A 301 7.44 -10.25 -28.41
N HIS A 302 6.33 -9.51 -28.55
CA HIS A 302 6.22 -8.40 -29.48
C HIS A 302 7.28 -7.32 -29.23
N MET A 303 7.38 -6.81 -27.99
CA MET A 303 8.35 -5.78 -27.63
C MET A 303 9.79 -6.25 -27.85
N LEU A 304 10.12 -7.50 -27.51
CA LEU A 304 11.44 -8.08 -27.74
C LEU A 304 11.79 -8.19 -29.23
N VAL A 305 10.84 -8.62 -30.07
CA VAL A 305 11.06 -8.71 -31.52
C VAL A 305 11.23 -7.33 -32.13
N ARG A 306 10.43 -6.34 -31.72
CA ARG A 306 10.60 -4.95 -32.18
C ARG A 306 11.93 -4.36 -31.74
N GLN A 307 12.33 -4.57 -30.49
CA GLN A 307 13.62 -4.14 -30.00
C GLN A 307 14.78 -4.76 -30.80
N ALA A 308 14.70 -6.06 -31.07
CA ALA A 308 15.70 -6.76 -31.88
C ALA A 308 15.73 -6.24 -33.33
N ALA A 309 14.57 -5.97 -33.93
CA ALA A 309 14.47 -5.40 -35.27
C ALA A 309 15.10 -3.99 -35.32
N GLU A 310 14.83 -3.13 -34.34
CA GLU A 310 15.45 -1.81 -34.22
C GLU A 310 16.97 -1.91 -34.09
N ILE A 311 17.48 -2.81 -33.24
CA ILE A 311 18.93 -3.06 -33.10
C ILE A 311 19.53 -3.54 -34.42
N CYS A 312 18.89 -4.49 -35.11
CA CYS A 312 19.38 -5.07 -36.36
C CYS A 312 19.40 -4.05 -37.51
N ASN A 313 18.36 -3.21 -37.62
CA ASN A 313 18.19 -2.25 -38.71
C ASN A 313 19.03 -0.98 -38.57
N ARG A 314 19.59 -0.70 -37.38
CA ARG A 314 20.49 0.44 -37.21
C ARG A 314 21.76 0.29 -38.04
N SER A 315 22.10 1.33 -38.79
CA SER A 315 23.39 1.42 -39.49
C SER A 315 24.56 1.58 -38.52
N ASP A 316 24.39 2.40 -37.47
CA ASP A 316 25.38 2.61 -36.42
C ASP A 316 25.12 1.68 -35.22
N LYS A 317 26.10 0.80 -34.94
CA LYS A 317 26.08 -0.16 -33.84
C LYS A 317 26.75 0.38 -32.56
N TYR A 318 27.22 1.63 -32.57
CA TYR A 318 27.76 2.28 -31.39
C TYR A 318 26.67 2.99 -30.59
N ILE A 319 26.76 2.87 -29.26
CA ILE A 319 25.92 3.62 -28.33
C ILE A 319 26.56 5.01 -28.16
N GLN A 320 25.78 6.05 -28.46
CA GLN A 320 26.22 7.43 -28.38
C GLN A 320 25.67 8.11 -27.13
N GLY A 321 26.33 9.17 -26.67
CA GLY A 321 25.97 9.88 -25.45
C GLY A 321 26.46 9.16 -24.19
N GLU A 322 26.84 9.94 -23.19
CA GLU A 322 27.38 9.43 -21.94
C GLU A 322 26.66 10.09 -20.75
N LEU A 323 26.11 9.28 -19.87
CA LEU A 323 25.57 9.71 -18.57
C LEU A 323 26.59 9.40 -17.48
N ASN A 324 26.89 10.38 -16.62
CA ASN A 324 27.70 10.14 -15.43
C ASN A 324 26.90 9.28 -14.45
N TYR A 325 27.40 8.06 -14.20
CA TYR A 325 26.76 7.12 -13.29
C TYR A 325 27.37 7.19 -11.89
N TRP A 326 28.71 7.19 -11.81
CA TRP A 326 29.43 7.28 -10.53
C TRP A 326 30.86 7.79 -10.76
N GLU A 327 31.23 8.90 -10.12
CA GLU A 327 32.56 9.53 -10.26
C GLU A 327 32.97 9.74 -11.74
N LYS A 328 33.92 8.93 -12.24
CA LYS A 328 34.41 8.95 -13.62
C LYS A 328 33.77 7.87 -14.50
N ALA A 329 32.93 6.99 -13.95
CA ALA A 329 32.23 5.96 -14.69
C ALA A 329 31.04 6.56 -15.46
N LYS A 330 30.98 6.23 -16.75
CA LYS A 330 29.95 6.70 -17.68
C LYS A 330 29.18 5.52 -18.25
N ILE A 331 27.88 5.71 -18.45
CA ILE A 331 26.97 4.75 -19.09
C ILE A 331 26.52 5.32 -20.43
N GLY A 332 26.55 4.48 -21.48
CA GLY A 332 26.06 4.86 -22.81
C GLY A 332 24.54 5.06 -22.81
N VAL A 333 24.06 6.06 -23.53
CA VAL A 333 22.62 6.34 -23.65
C VAL A 333 22.01 5.49 -24.77
N LEU A 334 21.10 4.59 -24.42
CA LEU A 334 20.39 3.81 -25.44
C LEU A 334 19.58 4.73 -26.36
N PRO A 335 19.65 4.54 -27.69
CA PRO A 335 18.80 5.25 -28.64
C PRO A 335 17.32 5.09 -28.29
N GLU A 336 16.53 6.16 -28.42
CA GLU A 336 15.11 6.17 -28.02
C GLU A 336 14.30 5.04 -28.66
N ALA A 337 14.54 4.75 -29.94
CA ALA A 337 13.85 3.66 -30.66
C ALA A 337 14.07 2.28 -30.02
N ILE A 338 15.26 2.01 -29.45
CA ILE A 338 15.54 0.77 -28.72
C ILE A 338 14.97 0.84 -27.30
N ALA A 339 15.11 2.00 -26.66
CA ALA A 339 14.69 2.21 -25.27
C ALA A 339 13.16 2.15 -25.09
N ARG A 340 12.38 2.52 -26.12
CA ARG A 340 10.91 2.50 -26.11
C ARG A 340 10.33 1.10 -25.91
N GLU A 341 11.06 0.08 -26.35
CA GLU A 341 10.66 -1.32 -26.23
C GLU A 341 11.18 -1.98 -24.94
N ASN A 342 11.82 -1.23 -24.03
CA ASN A 342 12.23 -1.76 -22.74
C ASN A 342 11.02 -2.10 -21.86
N ILE A 343 11.14 -3.21 -21.14
CA ILE A 343 10.08 -3.75 -20.30
C ILE A 343 10.45 -3.60 -18.84
N VAL A 344 9.57 -2.97 -18.05
CA VAL A 344 9.65 -2.97 -16.58
C VAL A 344 8.38 -3.59 -16.04
N VAL A 345 8.52 -4.66 -15.26
CA VAL A 345 7.39 -5.33 -14.61
C VAL A 345 7.44 -5.06 -13.12
N ALA A 346 6.30 -4.63 -12.56
CA ALA A 346 6.13 -4.42 -11.12
C ALA A 346 4.83 -5.07 -10.63
N SER A 347 4.82 -5.51 -9.38
CA SER A 347 3.62 -5.98 -8.69
C SER A 347 3.71 -5.69 -7.20
N SER A 348 2.57 -5.46 -6.56
CA SER A 348 2.45 -5.35 -5.10
C SER A 348 2.50 -6.70 -4.39
N ASN A 349 2.53 -7.82 -5.14
CA ASN A 349 2.60 -9.17 -4.60
C ASN A 349 3.84 -9.90 -5.11
N ASN A 350 4.75 -10.25 -4.20
CA ASN A 350 5.97 -10.99 -4.52
C ASN A 350 5.70 -12.32 -5.22
N GLY A 351 4.60 -13.01 -4.89
CA GLY A 351 4.19 -14.24 -5.56
C GLY A 351 3.79 -14.02 -7.03
N ALA A 352 3.14 -12.89 -7.33
CA ALA A 352 2.82 -12.53 -8.70
C ALA A 352 4.09 -12.21 -9.52
N VAL A 353 5.04 -11.48 -8.94
CA VAL A 353 6.35 -11.25 -9.57
C VAL A 353 7.07 -12.58 -9.83
N GLN A 354 7.09 -13.48 -8.85
CA GLN A 354 7.75 -14.78 -8.98
C GLN A 354 7.14 -15.63 -10.11
N ASN A 355 5.81 -15.62 -10.26
CA ASN A 355 5.15 -16.32 -11.35
C ASN A 355 5.57 -15.75 -12.70
N ILE A 356 5.61 -14.43 -12.84
CA ILE A 356 6.07 -13.78 -14.07
C ILE A 356 7.53 -14.15 -14.35
N VAL A 357 8.43 -14.01 -13.38
CA VAL A 357 9.86 -14.33 -13.56
C VAL A 357 10.10 -15.80 -13.93
N ARG A 358 9.30 -16.74 -13.43
CA ARG A 358 9.41 -18.17 -13.79
C ARG A 358 8.86 -18.48 -15.18
N GLU A 359 7.89 -17.70 -15.62
CA GLU A 359 7.16 -17.93 -16.87
C GLU A 359 7.71 -17.12 -18.05
N LEU A 360 8.48 -16.07 -17.78
CA LEU A 360 9.22 -15.29 -18.76
C LEU A 360 10.68 -15.78 -18.88
N PRO A 361 11.30 -15.68 -20.06
CA PRO A 361 12.68 -16.10 -20.31
C PRO A 361 13.73 -15.29 -19.53
#